data_AF-A0A1F6V0I6-F1
#
_entry.id   AF-A0A1F6V0I6-F1
#
_cell.length_a   1.000
_cell.length_b   1.000
_cell.length_c   1.000
_cell.angle_alpha   90.00
_cell.angle_beta   90.00
_cell.angle_gamma   90.00
#
_symmetry.space_group_name_H-M   'P 1'
#
loop_
_entity.id
_entity.type
_entity.pdbx_description
1 polymer ?
#
loop_
_entity_poly.entity_id
_entity_poly.type
_entity_poly.pdbx_seq_one_letter_code
_entity_poly.pdbx_strand_id
1 'polypeptide(L)'
;MNRSRQFWILLLAGTVLAGCTDPAPPPKAEPSNAAPAAATPPAVAVARQQDFATITRGVKLFQENCASCHGDKGQGHPTWQQPGADGKYFAPPLNGTGHAWHHPAAALKQTIRQGTLARGGSMPGWGEKLSDAEIDAIIAWFQSKWPDEIYAAWQRMDSGSRK
;
A
#
# COMPACT_ATOMS: atom_id res chain seq x y z
N MET A 1 5.69 64.61 -9.55
CA MET A 1 4.91 64.89 -8.32
C MET A 1 5.05 63.66 -7.41
N ASN A 2 6.02 63.51 -6.51
CA ASN A 2 6.45 64.26 -5.32
C ASN A 2 5.40 64.39 -4.19
N ARG A 3 5.59 63.61 -3.13
CA ARG A 3 5.37 63.92 -1.69
C ARG A 3 5.75 62.66 -0.90
N SER A 4 6.94 62.46 -0.33
CA SER A 4 7.75 63.23 0.64
C SER A 4 7.15 63.38 2.04
N ARG A 5 7.65 62.51 2.95
CA ARG A 5 8.11 62.71 4.37
C ARG A 5 7.03 63.14 5.40
N GLN A 6 7.03 62.81 6.70
CA GLN A 6 8.07 62.82 7.75
C GLN A 6 7.57 61.96 8.94
N PHE A 7 8.32 60.99 9.47
CA PHE A 7 9.15 61.04 10.70
C PHE A 7 8.56 61.81 11.90
N TRP A 8 8.15 61.07 12.94
CA TRP A 8 8.29 61.47 14.35
C TRP A 8 8.68 60.25 15.19
N ILE A 9 9.93 60.26 15.65
CA ILE A 9 10.48 59.39 16.69
C ILE A 9 10.24 60.11 18.01
N LEU A 10 9.61 59.44 18.98
CA LEU A 10 9.75 59.78 20.40
C LEU A 10 10.14 58.51 21.16
N LEU A 11 11.37 58.53 21.64
CA LEU A 11 11.98 57.62 22.61
C LEU A 11 11.26 57.74 23.96
N LEU A 12 10.87 56.60 24.53
CA LEU A 12 10.66 56.47 25.97
C LEU A 12 11.39 55.20 26.44
N ALA A 13 12.47 55.43 27.18
CA ALA A 13 13.21 54.43 27.91
C ALA A 13 12.35 53.91 29.08
N GLY A 14 12.21 52.59 29.17
CA GLY A 14 11.56 51.92 30.29
C GLY A 14 12.29 50.60 30.57
N THR A 15 13.27 50.65 31.46
CA THR A 15 13.88 49.47 32.09
C THR A 15 12.82 48.73 32.92
N VAL A 16 12.45 47.52 32.51
CA VAL A 16 11.65 46.60 33.32
C VAL A 16 12.59 45.52 33.85
N LEU A 17 12.77 45.53 35.18
CA LEU A 17 13.47 44.50 35.93
C LEU A 17 12.73 43.16 35.82
N ALA A 18 13.50 42.10 35.57
CA ALA A 18 13.05 40.72 35.58
C ALA A 18 12.56 40.33 36.98
N GLY A 19 11.27 40.00 37.10
CA GLY A 19 10.72 39.26 38.23
C GLY A 19 10.39 37.85 37.77
N CYS A 20 11.20 36.87 38.17
CA CYS A 20 10.86 35.46 38.04
C CYS A 20 9.78 35.14 39.07
N THR A 21 8.59 34.78 38.61
CA THR A 21 7.59 34.10 39.46
C THR A 21 7.88 32.60 39.38
N ASP A 22 8.13 31.97 40.52
CA ASP A 22 8.24 30.52 40.59
C ASP A 22 6.89 29.87 40.25
N PRO A 23 6.85 28.84 39.39
CA PRO A 23 5.63 28.07 39.16
C PRO A 23 5.29 27.20 40.38
N ALA A 24 4.00 27.11 40.69
CA ALA A 24 3.48 26.28 41.77
C ALA A 24 3.93 24.81 41.65
N PRO A 25 4.21 24.12 42.77
CA PRO A 25 4.58 22.72 42.73
C PRO A 25 3.43 21.85 42.19
N PRO A 26 3.73 20.81 41.38
CA PRO A 26 2.72 19.93 40.83
C PRO A 26 1.97 19.16 41.93
N PRO A 27 0.71 18.78 41.72
CA PRO A 27 -0.03 17.94 42.65
C PRO A 27 0.69 16.60 42.85
N LYS A 28 0.73 16.13 44.10
CA LYS A 28 1.30 14.82 44.46
C LYS A 28 0.58 13.72 43.69
N ALA A 29 1.35 12.92 42.94
CA ALA A 29 0.84 11.79 42.19
C ALA A 29 0.22 10.75 43.13
N GLU A 30 -1.03 10.39 42.87
CA GLU A 30 -1.65 9.19 43.42
C GLU A 30 -1.15 7.96 42.64
N PRO A 31 -0.94 6.81 43.31
CA PRO A 31 -0.46 5.60 42.64
C PRO A 31 -1.55 5.03 41.72
N SER A 32 -1.34 5.20 40.41
CA SER A 32 -2.16 4.53 39.40
C SER A 32 -1.76 3.06 39.31
N ASN A 33 -2.62 2.16 39.80
CA ASN A 33 -2.57 0.72 39.51
C ASN A 33 -3.03 0.43 38.07
N ALA A 34 -2.39 1.06 37.09
CA ALA A 34 -2.53 0.68 35.69
C ALA A 34 -1.77 -0.64 35.46
N ALA A 35 -2.51 -1.69 35.13
CA ALA A 35 -1.93 -2.92 34.61
C ALA A 35 -1.00 -2.58 33.42
N PRO A 36 0.14 -3.27 33.25
CA PRO A 36 1.06 -2.96 32.17
C PRO A 36 0.33 -3.07 30.84
N ALA A 37 0.32 -1.99 30.07
CA ALA A 37 -0.07 -2.01 28.68
C ALA A 37 0.73 -3.14 28.01
N ALA A 38 0.02 -4.18 27.56
CA ALA A 38 0.62 -5.31 26.88
C ALA A 38 1.42 -4.76 25.70
N ALA A 39 2.74 -4.90 25.78
CA ALA A 39 3.63 -4.57 24.68
C ALA A 39 3.17 -5.36 23.45
N THR A 40 2.91 -4.65 22.35
CA THR A 40 2.66 -5.29 21.06
C THR A 40 3.86 -6.21 20.77
N PRO A 41 3.66 -7.52 20.55
CA PRO A 41 4.77 -8.39 20.20
C PRO A 41 5.45 -7.87 18.93
N PRO A 42 6.78 -7.99 18.81
CA PRO A 42 7.48 -7.53 17.63
C PRO A 42 6.86 -8.18 16.39
N ALA A 43 6.57 -7.37 15.38
CA ALA A 43 6.13 -7.87 14.08
C ALA A 43 7.17 -8.87 13.59
N VAL A 44 6.81 -10.15 13.56
CA VAL A 44 7.66 -11.20 12.99
C VAL A 44 7.85 -10.84 11.53
N ALA A 45 9.08 -10.51 11.14
CA ALA A 45 9.39 -10.14 9.76
C ALA A 45 8.98 -11.31 8.84
N VAL A 46 8.04 -11.05 7.93
CA VAL A 46 7.57 -12.07 6.99
C VAL A 46 8.65 -12.25 5.91
N ALA A 47 9.21 -13.45 5.82
CA ALA A 47 10.22 -13.78 4.82
C ALA A 47 9.58 -13.78 3.42
N ARG A 48 9.80 -12.70 2.66
CA ARG A 48 9.36 -12.59 1.27
C ARG A 48 10.32 -13.34 0.35
N GLN A 49 9.76 -14.17 -0.52
CA GLN A 49 10.54 -15.01 -1.45
C GLN A 49 11.00 -14.25 -2.70
N GLN A 50 10.49 -13.04 -2.92
CA GLN A 50 10.72 -12.29 -4.16
C GLN A 50 11.96 -11.39 -4.03
N ASP A 51 12.92 -11.51 -4.94
CA ASP A 51 14.08 -10.64 -5.00
C ASP A 51 13.77 -9.29 -5.69
N PHE A 52 14.62 -8.30 -5.42
CA PHE A 52 14.43 -6.93 -5.92
C PHE A 52 14.47 -6.82 -7.45
N ALA A 53 15.30 -7.61 -8.12
CA ALA A 53 15.41 -7.57 -9.58
C ALA A 53 14.14 -8.12 -10.25
N THR A 54 13.58 -9.20 -9.70
CA THR A 54 12.31 -9.77 -10.14
C THR A 54 11.16 -8.78 -9.96
N ILE A 55 11.06 -8.11 -8.80
CA ILE A 55 10.03 -7.08 -8.56
C ILE A 55 10.19 -5.90 -9.52
N THR A 56 11.43 -5.47 -9.79
CA THR A 56 11.73 -4.36 -10.70
C THR A 56 11.37 -4.69 -12.15
N ARG A 57 11.65 -5.92 -12.60
CA ARG A 57 11.18 -6.39 -13.91
C ARG A 57 9.64 -6.44 -13.93
N GLY A 58 9.05 -6.95 -12.86
CA GLY A 58 7.61 -7.08 -12.69
C GLY A 58 6.86 -5.75 -12.80
N VAL A 59 7.36 -4.67 -12.18
CA VAL A 59 6.69 -3.36 -12.28
C VAL A 59 6.64 -2.86 -13.71
N LYS A 60 7.74 -2.96 -14.47
CA LYS A 60 7.78 -2.51 -15.86
C LYS A 60 6.76 -3.27 -16.71
N LEU A 61 6.78 -4.59 -16.61
CA LEU A 61 5.85 -5.45 -17.34
C LEU A 61 4.39 -5.18 -16.96
N PHE A 62 4.11 -4.99 -15.66
CA PHE A 62 2.77 -4.70 -15.19
C PHE A 62 2.25 -3.35 -15.72
N GLN A 63 3.09 -2.30 -15.72
CA GLN A 63 2.70 -1.00 -16.28
C GLN A 63 2.40 -1.08 -17.77
N GLU A 64 3.22 -1.82 -18.52
CA GLU A 64 3.06 -1.97 -19.98
C GLU A 64 1.81 -2.78 -20.37
N ASN A 65 1.43 -3.77 -19.56
CA ASN A 65 0.48 -4.80 -19.99
C ASN A 65 -0.81 -4.86 -19.15
N CYS A 66 -0.80 -4.44 -17.89
CA CYS A 66 -1.86 -4.74 -16.94
C CYS A 66 -2.52 -3.49 -16.33
N ALA A 67 -1.74 -2.42 -16.17
CA ALA A 67 -2.15 -1.23 -15.43
C ALA A 67 -3.34 -0.48 -16.05
N SER A 68 -3.57 -0.60 -17.36
CA SER A 68 -4.70 0.03 -18.05
C SER A 68 -6.06 -0.40 -17.49
N CYS A 69 -6.16 -1.63 -16.97
CA CYS A 69 -7.38 -2.15 -16.34
C CYS A 69 -7.23 -2.28 -14.82
N HIS A 70 -6.09 -2.81 -14.35
CA HIS A 70 -5.89 -3.08 -12.92
C HIS A 70 -5.36 -1.86 -12.12
N GLY A 71 -5.13 -0.72 -12.78
CA GLY A 71 -4.56 0.49 -12.17
C GLY A 71 -3.06 0.38 -11.93
N ASP A 72 -2.36 1.52 -11.91
CA ASP A 72 -0.90 1.65 -11.76
C ASP A 72 -0.33 0.99 -10.49
N LYS A 73 -1.12 0.88 -9.42
CA LYS A 73 -0.76 0.26 -8.14
C LYS A 73 -1.46 -1.09 -7.93
N GLY A 74 -2.10 -1.65 -8.96
CA GLY A 74 -2.90 -2.87 -8.84
C GLY A 74 -4.15 -2.69 -7.98
N GLN A 75 -4.68 -1.47 -7.87
CA GLN A 75 -5.84 -1.13 -7.05
C GLN A 75 -7.19 -1.52 -7.68
N GLY A 76 -7.19 -1.95 -8.94
CA GLY A 76 -8.39 -2.28 -9.69
C GLY A 76 -9.23 -1.05 -10.04
N HIS A 77 -10.37 -1.30 -10.67
CA HIS A 77 -11.37 -0.27 -10.93
C HIS A 77 -12.11 0.10 -9.64
N PRO A 78 -12.47 1.37 -9.36
CA PRO A 78 -13.16 1.76 -8.13
C PRO A 78 -14.48 1.02 -7.86
N THR A 79 -15.19 0.61 -8.91
CA THR A 79 -16.45 -0.14 -8.83
C THR A 79 -16.32 -1.60 -9.27
N TRP A 80 -15.15 -2.22 -9.09
CA TRP A 80 -14.87 -3.60 -9.53
C TRP A 80 -15.84 -4.67 -9.00
N GLN A 81 -16.58 -4.38 -7.94
CA GLN A 81 -17.59 -5.27 -7.33
C GLN A 81 -18.95 -5.19 -8.02
N GLN A 82 -19.13 -4.31 -9.00
CA GLN A 82 -20.36 -4.15 -9.75
C GLN A 82 -20.13 -4.48 -11.22
N PRO A 83 -21.10 -5.13 -11.89
CA PRO A 83 -21.03 -5.31 -13.33
C PRO A 83 -21.17 -3.96 -14.05
N GLY A 84 -20.45 -3.82 -15.16
CA GLY A 84 -20.62 -2.72 -16.11
C GLY A 84 -21.88 -2.87 -16.95
N ALA A 85 -22.08 -1.94 -17.89
CA ALA A 85 -23.23 -1.93 -18.79
C ALA A 85 -23.32 -3.19 -19.69
N ASP A 86 -22.20 -3.85 -19.94
CA ASP A 86 -22.10 -5.10 -20.69
C ASP A 86 -22.31 -6.35 -19.81
N GLY A 87 -22.65 -6.17 -18.53
CA GLY A 87 -22.84 -7.23 -17.55
C GLY A 87 -21.54 -7.84 -17.01
N LYS A 88 -20.37 -7.38 -17.46
CA LYS A 88 -19.07 -7.91 -17.03
C LYS A 88 -18.50 -7.10 -15.86
N TYR A 89 -17.78 -7.78 -14.97
CA TYR A 89 -17.09 -7.12 -13.87
C TYR A 89 -15.82 -6.42 -14.36
N PHE A 90 -15.54 -5.26 -13.78
CA PHE A 90 -14.27 -4.57 -14.02
C PHE A 90 -13.10 -5.33 -13.38
N ALA A 91 -11.88 -4.98 -13.78
CA ALA A 91 -10.67 -5.58 -13.26
C ALA A 91 -10.57 -5.41 -11.72
N PRO A 92 -10.45 -6.53 -10.96
CA PRO A 92 -10.36 -6.48 -9.51
C PRO A 92 -8.99 -5.96 -9.03
N PRO A 93 -8.89 -5.52 -7.77
CA PRO A 93 -7.62 -5.20 -7.15
C PRO A 93 -6.73 -6.45 -7.04
N LEU A 94 -5.45 -6.26 -7.35
CA LEU A 94 -4.38 -7.25 -7.24
C LEU A 94 -3.40 -6.94 -6.11
N ASN A 95 -3.52 -5.77 -5.47
CA ASN A 95 -2.62 -5.28 -4.43
C ASN A 95 -2.99 -5.75 -3.01
N GLY A 96 -3.84 -6.77 -2.88
CA GLY A 96 -4.20 -7.38 -1.60
C GLY A 96 -5.53 -6.88 -1.02
N THR A 97 -6.16 -5.85 -1.58
CA THR A 97 -7.51 -5.41 -1.16
C THR A 97 -8.64 -6.20 -1.84
N GLY A 98 -8.32 -6.99 -2.86
CA GLY A 98 -9.23 -7.90 -3.56
C GLY A 98 -9.05 -9.36 -3.15
N HIS A 99 -9.50 -10.29 -4.00
CA HIS A 99 -9.51 -11.72 -3.70
C HIS A 99 -8.29 -12.50 -4.24
N ALA A 100 -7.35 -11.84 -4.92
CA ALA A 100 -6.22 -12.50 -5.59
C ALA A 100 -5.38 -13.39 -4.64
N TRP A 101 -5.26 -13.02 -3.37
CA TRP A 101 -4.48 -13.74 -2.37
C TRP A 101 -5.11 -15.08 -1.93
N HIS A 102 -6.36 -15.37 -2.30
CA HIS A 102 -6.98 -16.68 -2.10
C HIS A 102 -6.58 -17.73 -3.15
N HIS A 103 -5.71 -17.36 -4.10
CA HIS A 103 -5.30 -18.25 -5.18
C HIS A 103 -3.79 -18.56 -5.09
N PRO A 104 -3.38 -19.82 -5.27
CA PRO A 104 -1.96 -20.18 -5.31
C PRO A 104 -1.27 -19.58 -6.54
N ALA A 105 0.06 -19.45 -6.50
CA ALA A 105 0.86 -18.86 -7.57
C ALA A 105 0.56 -19.50 -8.94
N ALA A 106 0.42 -20.84 -8.97
CA ALA A 106 0.12 -21.58 -10.19
C ALA A 106 -1.24 -21.19 -10.79
N ALA A 107 -2.27 -20.97 -9.96
CA ALA A 107 -3.59 -20.54 -10.43
C ALA A 107 -3.58 -19.09 -10.93
N LEU A 108 -2.84 -18.21 -10.26
CA LEU A 108 -2.63 -16.82 -10.71
C LEU A 108 -1.92 -16.79 -12.08
N LYS A 109 -0.82 -17.56 -12.21
CA LYS A 109 -0.10 -17.71 -13.48
C LYS A 109 -1.02 -18.24 -14.58
N GLN A 110 -1.80 -19.27 -14.31
CA GLN A 110 -2.71 -19.85 -15.30
C GLN A 110 -3.79 -18.86 -15.74
N THR A 111 -4.30 -18.06 -14.80
CA THR A 111 -5.26 -16.99 -15.10
C THR A 111 -4.64 -15.94 -16.02
N ILE A 112 -3.40 -15.53 -15.79
CA ILE A 112 -2.70 -14.58 -16.67
C ILE A 112 -2.42 -15.21 -18.04
N ARG A 113 -1.96 -16.46 -18.10
CA ARG A 113 -1.67 -17.17 -19.35
C ARG A 113 -2.91 -17.29 -20.24
N GLN A 114 -4.03 -17.73 -19.67
CA GLN A 114 -5.25 -18.04 -20.43
C GLN A 114 -6.22 -16.86 -20.55
N GLY A 115 -6.12 -15.87 -19.66
CA GLY A 115 -7.14 -14.85 -19.49
C GLY A 115 -8.46 -15.41 -18.97
N THR A 116 -9.49 -14.59 -19.02
CA THR A 116 -10.85 -14.91 -18.54
C THR A 116 -11.91 -14.86 -19.62
N LEU A 117 -11.56 -14.55 -20.88
CA LEU A 117 -12.53 -14.41 -21.99
C LEU A 117 -13.39 -15.67 -22.17
N ALA A 118 -12.77 -16.85 -22.18
CA ALA A 118 -13.47 -18.14 -22.31
C ALA A 118 -14.38 -18.46 -21.10
N ARG A 119 -14.25 -17.72 -20.00
CA ARG A 119 -15.05 -17.85 -18.77
C ARG A 119 -16.02 -16.68 -18.59
N GLY A 120 -16.24 -15.87 -19.62
CA GLY A 120 -17.17 -14.73 -19.61
C GLY A 120 -16.61 -13.42 -19.06
N GLY A 121 -15.34 -13.38 -18.64
CA GLY A 121 -14.68 -12.14 -18.19
C GLY A 121 -14.12 -11.30 -19.34
N SER A 122 -13.32 -10.29 -18.99
CA SER A 122 -12.75 -9.33 -19.95
C SER A 122 -11.22 -9.36 -20.06
N MET A 123 -10.53 -10.12 -19.20
CA MET A 123 -9.07 -10.19 -19.22
C MET A 123 -8.58 -11.04 -20.40
N PRO A 124 -7.76 -10.51 -21.33
CA PRO A 124 -7.16 -11.30 -22.40
C PRO A 124 -6.12 -12.28 -21.86
N GLY A 125 -5.82 -13.33 -22.63
CA GLY A 125 -4.71 -14.23 -22.33
C GLY A 125 -3.37 -13.65 -22.75
N TRP A 126 -2.34 -13.90 -21.94
CA TRP A 126 -0.99 -13.38 -22.15
C TRP A 126 0.07 -14.45 -22.47
N GLY A 127 -0.32 -15.73 -22.49
CA GLY A 127 0.61 -16.85 -22.60
C GLY A 127 1.42 -16.93 -23.91
N GLU A 128 1.00 -16.22 -24.96
CA GLU A 128 1.73 -16.09 -26.23
C GLU A 128 2.62 -14.84 -26.29
N LYS A 129 2.42 -13.88 -25.38
CA LYS A 129 3.11 -12.59 -25.37
C LYS A 129 4.16 -12.49 -24.27
N LEU A 130 3.94 -13.19 -23.16
CA LEU A 130 4.78 -13.18 -21.98
C LEU A 130 5.24 -14.60 -21.66
N SER A 131 6.53 -14.74 -21.37
CA SER A 131 7.09 -15.98 -20.82
C SER A 131 6.60 -16.23 -19.39
N ASP A 132 6.72 -17.47 -18.92
CA ASP A 132 6.35 -17.80 -17.53
C ASP A 132 7.15 -17.00 -16.50
N ALA A 133 8.43 -16.72 -16.77
CA ALA A 133 9.27 -15.92 -15.88
C ALA A 133 8.81 -14.45 -15.83
N GLU A 134 8.28 -13.93 -16.93
CA GLU A 134 7.71 -12.57 -16.97
C GLU A 134 6.38 -12.50 -16.23
N ILE A 135 5.55 -13.52 -16.36
CA ILE A 135 4.31 -13.65 -15.60
C ILE A 135 4.62 -13.79 -14.09
N ASP A 136 5.62 -14.59 -13.73
CA ASP A 136 6.08 -14.69 -12.33
C ASP A 136 6.60 -13.36 -11.79
N ALA A 137 7.34 -12.60 -12.60
CA ALA A 137 7.79 -11.26 -12.21
C ALA A 137 6.61 -10.30 -11.97
N ILE A 138 5.59 -10.33 -12.82
CA ILE A 138 4.35 -9.57 -12.64
C ILE A 138 3.65 -9.96 -11.33
N ILE A 139 3.53 -11.25 -11.05
CA ILE A 139 2.92 -11.77 -9.82
C ILE A 139 3.71 -11.30 -8.59
N ALA A 140 5.03 -11.48 -8.62
CA ALA A 140 5.93 -11.01 -7.57
C ALA A 140 5.74 -9.52 -7.28
N TRP A 141 5.58 -8.70 -8.31
CA TRP A 141 5.38 -7.27 -8.14
C TRP A 141 4.05 -6.94 -7.43
N PHE A 142 2.90 -7.46 -7.85
CA PHE A 142 1.66 -7.10 -7.16
C PHE A 142 1.60 -7.71 -5.75
N GLN A 143 2.23 -8.87 -5.54
CA GLN A 143 2.37 -9.47 -4.21
C GLN A 143 3.26 -8.64 -3.29
N SER A 144 4.24 -7.91 -3.81
CA SER A 144 5.05 -6.97 -3.02
C SER A 144 4.23 -5.82 -2.42
N LYS A 145 3.00 -5.60 -2.92
CA LYS A 145 2.06 -4.59 -2.41
C LYS A 145 1.17 -5.12 -1.29
N TRP A 146 1.17 -6.44 -1.05
CA TRP A 146 0.30 -7.04 -0.06
C TRP A 146 0.80 -6.74 1.36
N PRO A 147 -0.10 -6.38 2.29
CA PRO A 147 0.21 -6.35 3.72
C PRO A 147 0.88 -7.66 4.17
N ASP A 148 1.81 -7.55 5.12
CA ASP A 148 2.57 -8.68 5.65
C ASP A 148 1.67 -9.84 6.09
N GLU A 149 0.55 -9.53 6.75
CA GLU A 149 -0.45 -10.52 7.20
C GLU A 149 -1.09 -11.29 6.04
N ILE A 150 -1.44 -10.60 4.95
CA ILE A 150 -2.05 -11.19 3.75
C ILE A 150 -1.02 -12.06 3.03
N TYR A 151 0.20 -11.54 2.87
CA TYR A 151 1.26 -12.28 2.22
C TYR A 151 1.65 -13.55 3.01
N ALA A 152 1.73 -13.47 4.34
CA ALA A 152 1.98 -14.63 5.18
C ALA A 152 0.85 -15.67 5.12
N ALA A 153 -0.41 -15.23 5.08
CA ALA A 153 -1.56 -16.13 4.90
C ALA A 153 -1.52 -16.84 3.54
N TRP A 154 -1.26 -16.08 2.48
CA TRP A 154 -1.08 -16.63 1.14
C TRP A 154 0.08 -17.62 1.07
N GLN A 155 1.25 -17.31 1.64
CA GLN A 155 2.40 -18.22 1.63
C GLN A 155 2.08 -19.58 2.25
N ARG A 156 1.32 -19.61 3.36
CA ARG A 156 0.89 -20.86 3.99
C ARG A 156 -0.01 -21.68 3.05
N MET A 157 -1.02 -21.05 2.46
CA MET A 157 -1.91 -21.69 1.49
C MET A 157 -1.14 -22.18 0.25
N ASP A 158 -0.29 -21.34 -0.34
CA ASP A 158 0.47 -21.64 -1.55
C ASP A 158 1.41 -22.83 -1.33
N SER A 159 2.13 -22.86 -0.21
CA SER A 159 3.01 -23.99 0.15
C SER A 159 2.24 -25.31 0.31
N GLY A 160 0.98 -25.25 0.76
CA GLY A 160 0.11 -26.42 0.87
C GLY A 160 -0.36 -26.96 -0.48
N SER A 161 -0.58 -26.08 -1.46
CA SER A 161 -1.02 -26.46 -2.82
C SER A 161 0.06 -27.09 -3.70
N ARG A 162 1.33 -27.03 -3.27
CA ARG A 162 2.50 -27.55 -4.02
C ARG A 162 2.89 -28.98 -3.63
N LYS A 163 2.21 -29.58 -2.66
CA LYS A 163 2.41 -30.96 -2.21
C LYS A 163 1.53 -31.91 -3.00
#